data_AF-A0AAI9CIJ0-F1
#
_entry.id   AF-A0AAI9CIJ0-F1
#
_cell.length_a   1.000
_cell.length_b   1.000
_cell.length_c   1.000
_cell.angle_alpha   90.00
_cell.angle_beta   90.00
_cell.angle_gamma   90.00
#
_symmetry.space_group_name_H-M   'P 1'
#
loop_
_entity.id
_entity.type
_entity.pdbx_description
1 polymer ?
#
loop_
_entity_poly.entity_id
_entity_poly.type
_entity_poly.pdbx_seq_one_letter_code
_entity_poly.pdbx_strand_id
1 'polypeptide(L)'
;MYQLTADPTVVYCPERQSWISEGTWLWDQYQQWLMEGNRPMPIGPAYVLYSPEHFRAIRDAAFTWMNSEVKARGYDDLANCASYFNSGVERYRLEARALVAWRDAVNQRLEQLVLAPPTGIETWEQVRPLLPQPEAFPWPASVELPLEAGDGPTAQL
;
A
#
# COMPACT_ATOMS: atom_id res chain seq x y z
N MET A 1 25.01 -22.10 3.45
CA MET A 1 23.92 -21.54 4.28
C MET A 1 22.70 -21.23 3.42
N TYR A 2 21.48 -21.38 3.96
CA TYR A 2 20.22 -21.13 3.24
C TYR A 2 19.37 -20.10 3.96
N GLN A 3 18.51 -19.41 3.23
CA GLN A 3 17.59 -18.38 3.73
C GLN A 3 16.17 -18.68 3.27
N LEU A 4 15.22 -18.62 4.20
CA LEU A 4 13.81 -18.79 3.88
C LEU A 4 13.30 -17.65 2.99
N THR A 5 12.25 -17.93 2.22
CA THR A 5 11.54 -16.93 1.44
C THR A 5 10.06 -16.90 1.86
N ALA A 6 9.30 -15.95 1.32
CA ALA A 6 7.85 -15.92 1.54
C ALA A 6 7.13 -17.13 0.93
N ASP A 7 7.73 -17.78 -0.07
CA ASP A 7 7.24 -19.03 -0.63
C ASP A 7 7.91 -20.21 0.10
N PRO A 8 7.14 -21.07 0.80
CA PRO A 8 7.71 -22.21 1.53
C PRO A 8 8.38 -23.26 0.62
N THR A 9 8.11 -23.22 -0.69
CA THR A 9 8.70 -24.13 -1.69
C THR A 9 9.98 -23.58 -2.32
N VAL A 10 10.44 -22.39 -1.90
CA VAL A 10 11.64 -21.73 -2.42
C VAL A 10 12.53 -21.25 -1.28
N VAL A 11 13.83 -21.57 -1.37
CA VAL A 11 14.87 -21.03 -0.49
C VAL A 11 15.95 -20.31 -1.29
N TYR A 12 16.57 -19.29 -0.70
CA TYR A 12 17.72 -18.61 -1.30
C TYR A 12 19.03 -19.15 -0.71
N CYS A 13 20.03 -19.39 -1.56
CA CYS A 13 21.38 -19.77 -1.13
C CYS A 13 22.35 -18.61 -1.41
N PRO A 14 22.73 -17.81 -0.39
CA PRO A 14 23.59 -16.64 -0.58
C PRO A 14 24.98 -16.98 -1.14
N GLU A 15 25.56 -18.11 -0.72
CA GLU A 15 26.87 -18.58 -1.19
C GLU A 15 26.89 -18.84 -2.70
N ARG A 16 25.77 -19.31 -3.24
CA ARG A 16 25.61 -19.64 -4.66
C ARG A 16 24.89 -18.53 -5.44
N GLN A 17 24.42 -17.49 -4.76
CA GLN A 17 23.54 -16.46 -5.29
C GLN A 17 22.38 -17.01 -6.13
N SER A 18 21.74 -18.10 -5.66
CA SER A 18 20.76 -18.85 -6.44
C SER A 18 19.50 -19.16 -5.64
N TRP A 19 18.35 -19.16 -6.33
CA TRP A 19 17.05 -19.56 -5.82
C TRP A 19 16.86 -21.06 -6.04
N ILE A 20 16.46 -21.76 -4.99
CA ILE A 20 16.34 -23.22 -4.96
C ILE A 20 14.88 -23.56 -4.70
N SER A 21 14.23 -24.12 -5.72
CA SER A 21 12.85 -24.57 -5.65
C SER A 21 12.76 -26.04 -5.27
N GLU A 22 11.64 -26.41 -4.65
CA GLU A 22 11.27 -27.80 -4.38
C GLU A 22 11.30 -28.66 -5.66
N GLY A 23 11.75 -29.91 -5.51
CA GLY A 23 11.90 -30.86 -6.61
C GLY A 23 13.19 -30.75 -7.41
N THR A 24 14.10 -29.82 -7.05
CA THR A 24 15.44 -29.73 -7.65
C THR A 24 16.48 -30.52 -6.84
N TRP A 25 17.57 -30.98 -7.47
CA TRP A 25 18.68 -31.62 -6.76
C TRP A 25 19.34 -30.74 -5.67
N LEU A 26 19.14 -29.42 -5.74
CA LEU A 26 19.61 -28.44 -4.77
C LEU A 26 18.68 -28.41 -3.55
N TRP A 27 17.40 -28.69 -3.77
CA TRP A 27 16.43 -28.88 -2.70
C TRP A 27 16.76 -30.13 -1.88
N ASP A 28 17.15 -31.23 -2.53
CA ASP A 28 17.58 -32.44 -1.82
C ASP A 28 18.80 -32.17 -0.92
N GLN A 29 19.77 -31.38 -1.41
CA GLN A 29 20.90 -30.92 -0.62
C GLN A 29 20.48 -30.02 0.55
N TYR A 30 19.50 -29.13 0.34
CA TYR A 30 18.93 -28.31 1.40
C TYR A 30 18.24 -29.17 2.47
N GLN A 31 17.47 -30.18 2.07
CA GLN A 31 16.80 -31.12 2.99
C GLN A 31 17.82 -31.93 3.80
N GLN A 32 18.88 -32.46 3.17
CA GLN A 32 19.97 -33.14 3.88
C GLN A 32 20.64 -32.22 4.89
N TRP A 33 20.92 -30.97 4.50
CA TRP A 33 21.50 -29.97 5.39
C TRP A 33 20.59 -29.66 6.60
N LEU A 34 19.26 -29.67 6.45
CA LEU A 34 18.33 -29.58 7.58
C LEU A 34 18.38 -30.82 8.49
N MET A 35 18.49 -32.02 7.93
CA MET A 35 18.58 -33.28 8.68
C MET A 35 19.84 -33.37 9.55
N GLU A 36 20.92 -32.69 9.15
CA GLU A 36 22.14 -32.52 9.95
C GLU A 36 21.96 -31.60 11.17
N GLY A 37 20.76 -31.04 11.37
CA GLY A 37 20.41 -30.19 12.51
C GLY A 37 20.67 -28.70 12.28
N ASN A 38 21.04 -28.30 11.06
CA ASN A 38 21.22 -26.90 10.72
C ASN A 38 19.88 -26.16 10.57
N ARG A 39 19.89 -24.84 10.75
CA ARG A 39 18.69 -23.99 10.64
C ARG A 39 18.89 -22.90 9.59
N PRO A 40 17.96 -22.73 8.64
CA PRO A 40 18.05 -21.67 7.64
C PRO A 40 17.93 -20.31 8.32
N MET A 41 18.51 -19.30 7.71
CA MET A 41 18.25 -17.92 8.08
C MET A 41 16.76 -17.62 7.88
N PRO A 42 16.16 -16.77 8.74
CA PRO A 42 14.80 -16.32 8.54
C PRO A 42 14.64 -15.58 7.21
N ILE A 43 13.39 -15.36 6.81
CA ILE A 43 13.07 -14.57 5.63
C ILE A 43 13.77 -13.22 5.75
N GLY A 44 14.49 -12.83 4.69
CA GLY A 44 15.18 -11.54 4.65
C GLY A 44 14.21 -10.37 4.67
N PRO A 45 14.69 -9.14 4.90
CA PRO A 45 13.84 -7.98 4.71
C PRO A 45 13.34 -7.96 3.27
N ALA A 46 12.07 -7.59 3.07
CA ALA A 46 11.42 -7.60 1.75
C ALA A 46 12.16 -6.72 0.72
N TYR A 47 12.96 -5.77 1.18
CA TYR A 47 13.77 -4.86 0.40
C TYR A 47 14.97 -4.37 1.22
N VAL A 48 15.99 -3.84 0.55
CA VAL A 48 17.09 -3.12 1.21
C VAL A 48 16.60 -1.71 1.55
N LEU A 49 16.88 -1.24 2.77
CA LEU A 49 16.51 0.11 3.18
C LEU A 49 17.12 1.16 2.25
N TYR A 50 16.32 2.17 1.93
CA TYR A 50 16.63 3.24 0.98
C TYR A 50 16.97 2.78 -0.45
N SER A 51 16.62 1.55 -0.82
CA SER A 51 16.68 1.11 -2.21
C SER A 51 15.48 1.62 -3.02
N PRO A 52 15.55 1.63 -4.37
CA PRO A 52 14.38 1.92 -5.21
C PRO A 52 13.15 1.06 -4.86
N GLU A 53 13.34 -0.21 -4.50
CA GLU A 53 12.28 -1.13 -4.10
C GLU A 53 11.62 -0.72 -2.78
N HIS A 54 12.41 -0.30 -1.78
CA HIS A 54 11.87 0.27 -0.54
C HIS A 54 10.99 1.48 -0.83
N PHE A 55 11.48 2.44 -1.63
CA PHE A 55 10.71 3.64 -1.94
C PHE A 55 9.47 3.37 -2.80
N ARG A 56 9.51 2.37 -3.69
CA ARG A 56 8.32 1.90 -4.40
C ARG A 56 7.29 1.32 -3.43
N ALA A 57 7.71 0.47 -2.49
CA ALA A 57 6.81 -0.09 -1.48
C ALA A 57 6.14 1.01 -0.64
N ILE A 58 6.90 2.03 -0.21
CA ILE A 58 6.35 3.19 0.51
C ILE A 58 5.34 3.97 -0.35
N ARG A 59 5.64 4.18 -1.63
CA ARG A 59 4.73 4.85 -2.57
C ARG A 59 3.44 4.05 -2.77
N ASP A 60 3.53 2.74 -2.96
CA ASP A 60 2.35 1.87 -3.15
C ASP A 60 1.47 1.85 -1.90
N ALA A 61 2.08 1.84 -0.70
CA ALA A 61 1.36 1.98 0.56
C ALA A 61 0.66 3.35 0.66
N ALA A 62 1.30 4.43 0.21
CA ALA A 62 0.69 5.77 0.17
C ALA A 62 -0.52 5.83 -0.78
N PHE A 63 -0.44 5.22 -1.96
CA PHE A 63 -1.59 5.13 -2.88
C PHE A 63 -2.72 4.28 -2.30
N THR A 64 -2.40 3.20 -1.60
CA THR A 64 -3.40 2.37 -0.91
C THR A 64 -4.13 3.17 0.17
N TRP A 65 -3.39 3.93 0.97
CA TRP A 65 -3.95 4.82 1.99
C TRP A 65 -4.80 5.95 1.37
N MET A 66 -4.30 6.64 0.34
CA MET A 66 -5.10 7.67 -0.33
C MET A 66 -6.40 7.11 -0.92
N ASN A 67 -6.36 5.88 -1.47
CA ASN A 67 -7.56 5.19 -1.91
C ASN A 67 -8.52 4.86 -0.76
N SER A 68 -8.03 4.49 0.43
CA SER A 68 -8.93 4.23 1.57
C SER A 68 -9.65 5.49 2.05
N GLU A 69 -8.99 6.64 2.02
CA GLU A 69 -9.61 7.93 2.41
C GLU A 69 -10.75 8.32 1.46
N VAL A 70 -10.58 8.14 0.14
CA VAL A 70 -11.67 8.43 -0.82
C VAL A 70 -12.79 7.40 -0.77
N LYS A 71 -12.48 6.13 -0.47
CA LYS A 71 -13.50 5.10 -0.25
C LYS A 71 -14.35 5.37 0.98
N ALA A 72 -13.75 5.86 2.06
CA ALA A 72 -14.48 6.29 3.25
C ALA A 72 -15.45 7.45 2.95
N ARG A 73 -15.21 8.20 1.88
CA ARG A 73 -16.10 9.28 1.38
C ARG A 73 -17.13 8.80 0.35
N GLY A 74 -17.16 7.51 0.03
CA GLY A 74 -18.14 6.92 -0.89
C GLY A 74 -17.74 6.90 -2.37
N TYR A 75 -16.46 7.10 -2.68
CA TYR A 75 -15.94 6.93 -4.05
C TYR A 75 -15.32 5.54 -4.25
N ASP A 76 -15.31 5.05 -5.49
CA ASP A 76 -14.71 3.73 -5.80
C ASP A 76 -13.18 3.75 -5.68
N ASP A 77 -12.55 4.83 -6.16
CA ASP A 77 -11.12 5.05 -6.16
C ASP A 77 -10.76 6.54 -6.36
N LEU A 78 -9.45 6.82 -6.36
CA LEU A 78 -8.92 8.18 -6.59
C LEU A 78 -9.34 8.77 -7.94
N ALA A 79 -9.41 7.97 -9.01
CA ALA A 79 -9.72 8.45 -10.35
C ALA A 79 -11.20 8.82 -10.48
N ASN A 80 -12.08 8.02 -9.87
CA ASN A 80 -13.52 8.25 -9.78
C ASN A 80 -13.79 9.58 -9.07
N CYS A 81 -13.20 9.81 -7.88
CA CYS A 81 -13.34 11.09 -7.18
C CYS A 81 -12.77 12.27 -8.00
N ALA A 82 -11.55 12.12 -8.53
CA ALA A 82 -10.89 13.18 -9.30
C ALA A 82 -11.64 13.54 -10.61
N SER A 83 -12.41 12.62 -11.19
CA SER A 83 -13.19 12.86 -12.41
C SER A 83 -14.20 14.00 -12.25
N TYR A 84 -14.65 14.29 -11.02
CA TYR A 84 -15.59 15.36 -10.72
C TYR A 84 -14.96 16.75 -10.62
N PHE A 85 -13.67 16.92 -10.94
CA PHE A 85 -12.95 18.20 -10.80
C PHE A 85 -13.63 19.41 -11.46
N ASN A 86 -14.36 19.17 -12.56
CA ASN A 86 -15.15 20.17 -13.29
C ASN A 86 -16.66 19.88 -13.26
N SER A 87 -17.13 19.12 -12.28
CA SER A 87 -18.56 18.80 -12.14
C SER A 87 -19.41 20.07 -11.98
N GLY A 88 -20.62 20.04 -12.54
CA GLY A 88 -21.65 21.06 -12.30
C GLY A 88 -22.24 21.00 -10.88
N VAL A 89 -22.07 19.88 -10.18
CA VAL A 89 -22.49 19.74 -8.77
C VAL A 89 -21.36 20.24 -7.87
N GLU A 90 -21.63 21.33 -7.15
CA GLU A 90 -20.63 22.03 -6.35
C GLU A 90 -19.90 21.14 -5.34
N ARG A 91 -20.62 20.32 -4.59
CA ARG A 91 -20.02 19.39 -3.60
C ARG A 91 -18.96 18.51 -4.25
N TYR A 92 -19.32 17.76 -5.29
CA TYR A 92 -18.39 16.84 -5.95
C TYR A 92 -17.20 17.57 -6.58
N ARG A 93 -17.43 18.76 -7.12
CA ARG A 93 -16.36 19.63 -7.63
C ARG A 93 -15.37 20.03 -6.54
N LEU A 94 -15.86 20.41 -5.35
CA LEU A 94 -15.01 20.80 -4.23
C LEU A 94 -14.26 19.61 -3.63
N GLU A 95 -14.91 18.45 -3.48
CA GLU A 95 -14.27 17.21 -3.03
C GLU A 95 -13.15 16.78 -3.97
N ALA A 96 -13.40 16.76 -5.28
CA ALA A 96 -12.39 16.42 -6.28
C ALA A 96 -11.19 17.38 -6.28
N ARG A 97 -11.43 18.68 -6.06
CA ARG A 97 -10.36 19.68 -5.96
C ARG A 97 -9.53 19.50 -4.70
N ALA A 98 -10.17 19.24 -3.56
CA ALA A 98 -9.47 18.91 -2.31
C ALA A 98 -8.62 17.64 -2.47
N LEU A 99 -9.18 16.60 -3.10
CA LEU A 99 -8.44 15.38 -3.42
C LEU A 99 -7.20 15.66 -4.25
N VAL A 100 -7.34 16.35 -5.38
CA VAL A 100 -6.21 16.60 -6.28
C VAL A 100 -5.12 17.39 -5.56
N ALA A 101 -5.49 18.45 -4.84
CA ALA A 101 -4.54 19.24 -4.07
C ALA A 101 -3.80 18.40 -3.01
N TRP A 102 -4.52 17.54 -2.29
CA TRP A 102 -3.94 16.66 -1.28
C TRP A 102 -3.01 15.61 -1.88
N ARG A 103 -3.48 14.87 -2.89
CA ARG A 103 -2.70 13.85 -3.60
C ARG A 103 -1.41 14.43 -4.18
N ASP A 104 -1.49 15.61 -4.77
CA ASP A 104 -0.32 16.27 -5.36
C ASP A 104 0.69 16.68 -4.27
N ALA A 105 0.23 17.19 -3.12
CA ALA A 105 1.10 17.48 -1.99
C ALA A 105 1.75 16.21 -1.40
N VAL A 106 1.00 15.10 -1.31
CA VAL A 106 1.53 13.80 -0.88
C VAL A 106 2.61 13.31 -1.85
N ASN A 107 2.37 13.36 -3.17
CA ASN A 107 3.35 12.96 -4.17
C ASN A 107 4.63 13.80 -4.10
N GLN A 108 4.50 15.13 -3.99
CA GLN A 108 5.65 16.01 -3.82
C GLN A 108 6.44 15.67 -2.55
N ARG A 109 5.76 15.34 -1.45
CA ARG A 109 6.44 14.94 -0.21
C ARG A 109 7.14 13.59 -0.34
N LEU A 110 6.53 12.63 -1.03
CA LEU A 110 7.15 11.32 -1.33
C LEU A 110 8.41 11.49 -2.18
N GLU A 111 8.39 12.36 -3.19
CA GLU A 111 9.58 12.69 -3.99
C GLU A 111 10.71 13.26 -3.13
N GLN A 112 10.40 14.17 -2.21
CA GLN A 112 11.38 14.70 -1.25
C GLN A 112 11.97 13.63 -0.34
N LEU A 113 11.17 12.65 0.10
CA LEU A 113 11.64 11.54 0.92
C LEU A 113 12.64 10.64 0.18
N VAL A 114 12.50 10.50 -1.14
CA VAL A 114 13.47 9.76 -1.96
C VAL A 114 14.77 10.56 -2.14
N LEU A 115 14.66 11.88 -2.35
CA LEU A 115 15.82 12.74 -2.59
C LEU A 115 16.65 13.00 -1.31
N ALA A 116 15.98 13.12 -0.18
CA ALA A 116 16.59 13.41 1.12
C ALA A 116 15.92 12.57 2.23
N PRO A 117 16.15 11.25 2.25
CA PRO A 117 15.52 10.37 3.22
C PRO A 117 15.95 10.72 4.65
N PRO A 118 15.00 10.98 5.56
CA PRO A 118 15.30 11.13 6.98
C PRO A 118 15.90 9.84 7.54
N THR A 119 16.84 10.00 8.47
CA THR A 119 17.43 8.86 9.18
C THR A 119 16.35 8.12 9.99
N GLY A 120 16.33 6.79 9.87
CA GLY A 120 15.41 5.93 10.63
C GLY A 120 14.03 5.73 10.01
N ILE A 121 13.85 6.06 8.72
CA ILE A 121 12.65 5.67 7.99
C ILE A 121 12.84 4.28 7.38
N GLU A 122 12.07 3.33 7.89
CA GLU A 122 12.12 1.92 7.48
C GLU A 122 10.76 1.37 7.05
N THR A 123 9.68 1.95 7.59
CA THR A 123 8.32 1.41 7.48
C THR A 123 7.32 2.46 7.04
N TRP A 124 6.22 1.99 6.44
CA TRP A 124 5.10 2.85 6.07
C TRP A 124 4.51 3.61 7.27
N GLU A 125 4.44 2.95 8.42
CA GLU A 125 3.90 3.51 9.67
C GLU A 125 4.71 4.71 10.16
N GLN A 126 6.02 4.73 9.89
CA GLN A 126 6.89 5.88 10.17
C GLN A 126 6.75 6.98 9.11
N VAL A 127 6.49 6.62 7.85
CA VAL A 127 6.34 7.59 6.75
C VAL A 127 5.00 8.32 6.82
N ARG A 128 3.89 7.60 7.05
CA ARG A 128 2.52 8.15 6.97
C ARG A 128 2.33 9.45 7.75
N PRO A 129 2.79 9.58 9.01
CA PRO A 129 2.63 10.81 9.78
C PRO A 129 3.42 12.01 9.22
N LEU A 130 4.42 11.77 8.38
CA LEU A 130 5.27 12.80 7.76
C LEU A 130 4.72 13.33 6.43
N LEU A 131 3.67 12.68 5.91
CA LEU A 131 2.97 13.10 4.70
C LEU A 131 1.90 14.15 5.04
N PRO A 132 1.49 15.00 4.08
CA PRO A 132 0.34 15.87 4.23
C PRO A 132 -0.91 15.04 4.58
N GLN A 133 -1.54 15.39 5.70
CA GLN A 133 -2.76 14.70 6.15
C GLN A 133 -4.00 15.26 5.43
N PRO A 134 -5.00 14.43 5.11
CA PRO A 134 -6.16 14.87 4.34
C PRO A 134 -6.94 15.99 5.05
N GLU A 135 -6.99 16.01 6.38
CA GLU A 135 -7.70 17.01 7.18
C GLU A 135 -7.13 18.43 7.03
N ALA A 136 -5.89 18.57 6.53
CA ALA A 136 -5.27 19.86 6.24
C ALA A 136 -5.80 20.51 4.94
N PHE A 137 -6.62 19.79 4.16
CA PHE A 137 -7.16 20.24 2.89
C PHE A 137 -8.66 20.57 3.01
N PRO A 138 -9.19 21.48 2.17
CA PRO A 138 -10.55 22.00 2.29
C PRO A 138 -11.60 21.03 1.75
N TRP A 139 -11.66 19.82 2.33
CA TRP A 139 -12.68 18.85 2.01
C TRP A 139 -14.04 19.31 2.51
N PRO A 140 -15.09 19.27 1.68
CA PRO A 140 -16.47 19.35 2.15
C PRO A 140 -16.78 18.30 3.23
N ALA A 141 -17.77 18.62 4.06
CA ALA A 141 -18.31 17.68 5.04
C ALA A 141 -18.87 16.43 4.34
N SER A 142 -18.58 15.25 4.91
CA SER A 142 -19.15 14.00 4.43
C SER A 142 -20.67 14.04 4.59
N VAL A 143 -21.39 13.67 3.53
CA VAL A 143 -22.84 13.49 3.58
C VAL A 143 -23.10 11.99 3.65
N GLU A 144 -23.56 11.50 4.80
CA GLU A 144 -24.21 10.21 4.87
C GLU A 144 -25.55 10.33 4.16
N LEU A 145 -25.70 9.68 3.01
CA LEU A 145 -27.00 9.53 2.39
C LEU A 145 -27.81 8.58 3.27
N PRO A 146 -29.02 8.95 3.74
CA PRO A 146 -29.91 8.00 4.37
C PRO A 146 -30.26 6.95 3.32
N LEU A 147 -29.67 5.76 3.45
CA LEU A 147 -30.13 4.56 2.77
C LEU A 147 -31.45 4.19 3.45
N GLU A 148 -32.55 4.81 3.05
CA GLU A 148 -33.86 4.40 3.53
C GLU A 148 -34.05 2.93 3.17
N ALA A 149 -34.13 2.08 4.21
CA ALA A 149 -34.68 0.75 4.07
C ALA A 149 -36.13 0.94 3.60
N GLY A 150 -36.38 0.69 2.31
CA GLY A 150 -37.66 0.96 1.68
C GLY A 150 -38.79 0.21 2.39
N ASP A 151 -39.67 0.96 3.05
CA ASP A 151 -40.98 0.50 3.48
C ASP A 151 -42.02 0.92 2.42
N GLY A 152 -42.57 -0.07 1.72
CA GLY A 152 -43.84 0.02 0.98
C GLY A 152 -43.76 0.44 -0.51
N PRO A 153 -44.66 -0.08 -1.37
CA PRO A 153 -46.08 -0.18 -1.08
C PRO A 153 -46.56 -1.62 -0.86
N THR A 154 -47.22 -1.85 0.29
CA THR A 154 -48.11 -3.00 0.48
C THR A 154 -49.34 -2.81 -0.39
N ALA A 155 -49.42 -3.54 -1.50
CA ALA A 155 -50.63 -3.68 -2.27
C ALA A 155 -51.68 -4.39 -1.39
N GLN A 156 -52.72 -3.66 -0.99
CA GLN A 156 -53.92 -4.23 -0.38
C GLN A 156 -54.72 -4.95 -1.48
N LEU A 157 -54.90 -6.25 -1.32
CA LEU A 157 -55.94 -7.06 -1.96
C LEU A 157 -57.08 -7.28 -0.98
#